data_AF-A7HG65-F1
#
_entry.id   AF-A7HG65-F1
#
_cell.length_a   1.000
_cell.length_b   1.000
_cell.length_c   1.000
_cell.angle_alpha   90.00
_cell.angle_beta   90.00
_cell.angle_gamma   90.00
#
_symmetry.space_group_name_H-M   'P 1'
#
loop_
_entity.id
_entity.type
_entity.pdbx_description
1 polymer ?
#
loop_
_entity_poly.entity_id
_entity_poly.type
_entity_poly.pdbx_seq_one_letter_code
_entity_poly.pdbx_strand_id
1 'polypeptide(L)'
;MRAAHWLIAALATSALHCGGGEGRSVADPAIVDVDRDGVVSAEDCDDFDANVWRRVSAHRDVDRDGRGVAGEGVTCAGDRLPEGWSADGTDCDDYDARRWTMGEGYPDADGDGRAGGALAPVCRGDALPSGWADVATDCAPEDSSRWGELPYLYVDADGDGFTTEGVGVVCSGESLPPGYAADPSGQDCDDGDPRAFAFTSAFHDGDGDGRGGEPGQVCAGDHLPAGWAAQGGDCAEGDGQRWQWLSYSYVDRDYDGYSVYEPGSLCGGGGLPSPYSTGPGWRGNGDCDDTDVRTHAVVYGYADSDWDRVGGGALLTLCTAGSLPLGYLETGGDCAPDDATRWREYAYSYRDADGDGRFVYQSGKVCYGAQLPPGYATSTSSYDCDDGDASIHTELWGYADEDDDTVGAGPAVRYCTAGALPADRVVTGTDCAPTDPAAWQKLSYAGLDEDGDGFTTRVGGTLCVGAELPEPYRASAAGNDCDDADTALWRWTVLYPDADGDGIGTPPREIRCLGETIPAGYSLQGWDEQPADPGAQAAADGLDEATSP
;
A
#
# COMPACT_ATOMS: atom_id res chain seq x y z
N MET A 1 -71.08 -36.27 -42.87
CA MET A 1 -71.67 -35.32 -43.85
C MET A 1 -71.99 -36.04 -45.17
N ARG A 2 -73.20 -36.56 -45.33
CA ARG A 2 -73.89 -36.70 -46.63
C ARG A 2 -75.37 -36.50 -46.33
N ALA A 3 -75.94 -35.47 -46.92
CA ALA A 3 -77.28 -35.00 -46.66
C ALA A 3 -78.18 -35.28 -47.88
N ALA A 4 -79.47 -35.45 -47.56
CA ALA A 4 -80.64 -35.25 -48.42
C ALA A 4 -80.97 -36.39 -49.41
N HIS A 5 -82.23 -36.71 -49.74
CA HIS A 5 -83.46 -35.92 -49.78
C HIS A 5 -84.72 -36.76 -49.48
N TRP A 6 -85.73 -36.07 -48.95
CA TRP A 6 -87.14 -36.48 -48.79
C TRP A 6 -87.87 -36.64 -50.14
N LEU A 7 -88.98 -37.42 -50.18
CA LEU A 7 -90.29 -36.90 -50.60
C LEU A 7 -91.46 -37.86 -50.31
N ILE A 8 -92.53 -37.26 -49.79
CA ILE A 8 -93.86 -37.77 -49.44
C ILE A 8 -94.78 -37.72 -50.67
N ALA A 9 -95.71 -38.66 -50.80
CA ALA A 9 -97.01 -38.39 -51.45
C ALA A 9 -98.08 -39.39 -50.99
N ALA A 10 -98.94 -38.93 -50.08
CA ALA A 10 -100.25 -39.50 -49.81
C ALA A 10 -101.30 -38.87 -50.75
N LEU A 11 -102.34 -39.61 -51.13
CA LEU A 11 -103.72 -39.09 -51.24
C LEU A 11 -104.76 -40.20 -51.50
N ALA A 12 -105.57 -40.39 -50.45
CA ALA A 12 -107.00 -40.67 -50.38
C ALA A 12 -107.83 -40.09 -51.57
N THR A 13 -109.06 -40.49 -51.94
CA THR A 13 -110.16 -41.23 -51.30
C THR A 13 -111.32 -41.39 -52.31
N SER A 14 -112.06 -42.49 -52.18
CA SER A 14 -113.54 -42.63 -52.23
C SER A 14 -114.43 -42.18 -53.41
N ALA A 15 -115.32 -43.13 -53.75
CA ALA A 15 -116.78 -43.03 -53.90
C ALA A 15 -117.41 -42.71 -55.28
N LEU A 16 -118.06 -43.76 -55.80
CA LEU A 16 -119.48 -43.87 -56.15
C LEU A 16 -120.03 -42.86 -57.18
N HIS A 17 -120.52 -43.36 -58.34
CA HIS A 17 -121.76 -42.89 -58.97
C HIS A 17 -122.33 -43.94 -59.93
N CYS A 18 -123.67 -44.00 -59.90
CA CYS A 18 -124.56 -44.95 -60.56
C CYS A 18 -125.11 -44.39 -61.90
N GLY A 19 -125.59 -45.28 -62.78
CA GLY A 19 -126.38 -44.98 -64.00
C GLY A 19 -125.78 -45.68 -65.22
N GLY A 20 -126.38 -46.68 -65.86
CA GLY A 20 -127.79 -46.98 -66.09
C GLY A 20 -128.01 -46.91 -67.61
N GLY A 21 -128.17 -48.06 -68.30
CA GLY A 21 -128.34 -48.08 -69.76
C GLY A 21 -128.34 -49.46 -70.41
N GLU A 22 -129.40 -50.22 -70.16
CA GLU A 22 -130.11 -51.19 -71.02
C GLU A 22 -129.36 -52.06 -72.05
N GLY A 23 -129.47 -53.39 -71.89
CA GLY A 23 -129.52 -54.31 -73.03
C GLY A 23 -129.01 -55.74 -72.83
N ARG A 24 -129.94 -56.66 -72.48
CA ARG A 24 -130.01 -58.08 -72.93
C ARG A 24 -129.37 -59.21 -72.08
N SER A 25 -130.17 -59.70 -71.11
CA SER A 25 -130.44 -61.12 -70.74
C SER A 25 -129.30 -62.17 -70.66
N VAL A 26 -128.89 -62.58 -69.44
CA VAL A 26 -128.87 -63.98 -68.87
C VAL A 26 -128.75 -63.88 -67.32
N ALA A 27 -129.35 -64.78 -66.52
CA ALA A 27 -129.31 -64.81 -65.04
C ALA A 27 -128.09 -65.60 -64.46
N ASP A 28 -127.65 -65.25 -63.24
CA ASP A 28 -126.40 -65.62 -62.52
C ASP A 28 -126.68 -66.44 -61.20
N PRO A 29 -125.83 -67.39 -60.71
CA PRO A 29 -126.04 -68.19 -59.50
C PRO A 29 -125.27 -67.69 -58.25
N ALA A 30 -125.80 -67.93 -57.04
CA ALA A 30 -125.31 -67.36 -55.77
C ALA A 30 -124.86 -68.42 -54.70
N ILE A 31 -123.70 -68.15 -54.07
CA ILE A 31 -123.14 -68.48 -52.71
C ILE A 31 -122.94 -69.97 -52.29
N VAL A 32 -121.68 -70.35 -52.00
CA VAL A 32 -121.23 -71.64 -51.42
C VAL A 32 -120.36 -71.36 -50.17
N ASP A 33 -120.56 -72.14 -49.12
CA ASP A 33 -119.74 -72.28 -47.90
C ASP A 33 -119.32 -73.77 -47.85
N VAL A 34 -118.02 -74.03 -47.97
CA VAL A 34 -117.47 -75.36 -48.31
C VAL A 34 -117.27 -76.24 -47.09
N ASP A 35 -116.73 -75.69 -46.00
CA ASP A 35 -116.38 -76.42 -44.79
C ASP A 35 -117.36 -76.21 -43.62
N ARG A 36 -118.36 -75.32 -43.81
CA ARG A 36 -119.53 -75.09 -42.95
C ARG A 36 -119.20 -74.52 -41.58
N ASP A 37 -118.17 -73.71 -41.50
CA ASP A 37 -117.83 -72.94 -40.31
C ASP A 37 -118.71 -71.66 -40.17
N GLY A 38 -119.47 -71.34 -41.21
CA GLY A 38 -120.36 -70.18 -41.29
C GLY A 38 -119.76 -68.96 -42.01
N VAL A 39 -118.57 -69.09 -42.60
CA VAL A 39 -117.91 -68.09 -43.44
C VAL A 39 -118.04 -68.52 -44.91
N VAL A 40 -118.43 -67.61 -45.79
CA VAL A 40 -118.60 -67.93 -47.22
C VAL A 40 -117.25 -67.96 -47.92
N SER A 41 -117.09 -68.77 -48.96
CA SER A 41 -115.80 -68.95 -49.66
C SER A 41 -115.15 -67.70 -50.25
N ALA A 42 -115.90 -66.60 -50.37
CA ALA A 42 -115.33 -65.32 -50.79
C ALA A 42 -114.58 -64.59 -49.66
N GLU A 43 -114.86 -64.95 -48.40
CA GLU A 43 -114.34 -64.31 -47.19
C GLU A 43 -113.48 -65.26 -46.34
N ASP A 44 -113.67 -66.57 -46.50
CA ASP A 44 -112.83 -67.61 -45.90
C ASP A 44 -111.42 -67.59 -46.50
N CYS A 45 -110.40 -67.63 -45.64
CA CYS A 45 -109.01 -67.70 -46.10
C CYS A 45 -108.48 -69.12 -46.23
N ASP A 46 -109.18 -70.13 -45.72
CA ASP A 46 -108.93 -71.56 -45.93
C ASP A 46 -110.24 -72.36 -45.96
N ASP A 47 -110.89 -72.37 -47.14
CA ASP A 47 -112.12 -73.10 -47.50
C ASP A 47 -112.11 -74.63 -47.23
N PHE A 48 -111.03 -75.16 -46.66
CA PHE A 48 -110.82 -76.58 -46.38
C PHE A 48 -110.61 -76.89 -44.88
N ASP A 49 -110.49 -75.90 -43.99
CA ASP A 49 -110.34 -76.10 -42.54
C ASP A 49 -111.26 -75.18 -41.74
N ALA A 50 -112.34 -75.77 -41.22
CA ALA A 50 -113.36 -75.07 -40.42
C ALA A 50 -112.85 -74.42 -39.11
N ASN A 51 -111.58 -74.64 -38.74
CA ASN A 51 -110.93 -73.95 -37.63
C ASN A 51 -110.06 -72.76 -38.07
N VAL A 52 -109.95 -72.46 -39.36
CA VAL A 52 -109.04 -71.45 -39.93
C VAL A 52 -109.76 -70.62 -40.99
N TRP A 53 -110.50 -69.63 -40.53
CA TRP A 53 -111.52 -68.96 -41.35
C TRP A 53 -111.32 -67.46 -41.62
N ARG A 54 -110.24 -66.87 -41.10
CA ARG A 54 -110.06 -65.42 -41.07
C ARG A 54 -108.58 -65.06 -41.21
N ARG A 55 -108.34 -63.98 -41.96
CA ARG A 55 -107.02 -63.37 -42.03
C ARG A 55 -106.78 -62.54 -40.77
N VAL A 56 -105.72 -62.84 -40.04
CA VAL A 56 -105.29 -62.07 -38.86
C VAL A 56 -103.89 -61.50 -39.08
N SER A 57 -103.65 -60.30 -38.55
CA SER A 57 -102.30 -59.77 -38.39
C SER A 57 -101.61 -60.44 -37.22
N ALA A 58 -100.42 -60.99 -37.45
CA ALA A 58 -99.57 -61.57 -36.41
C ALA A 58 -98.09 -61.34 -36.74
N HIS A 59 -97.23 -61.59 -35.77
CA HIS A 59 -95.77 -61.49 -35.91
C HIS A 59 -95.19 -62.87 -36.19
N ARG A 60 -94.23 -62.96 -37.11
CA ARG A 60 -93.53 -64.22 -37.35
C ARG A 60 -92.68 -64.54 -36.13
N ASP A 61 -92.78 -65.76 -35.63
CA ASP A 61 -92.09 -66.29 -34.43
C ASP A 61 -91.35 -67.57 -34.86
N VAL A 62 -90.12 -67.42 -35.37
CA VAL A 62 -89.36 -68.53 -35.98
C VAL A 62 -88.74 -69.45 -34.91
N ASP A 63 -88.25 -68.90 -33.81
CA ASP A 63 -87.60 -69.65 -32.74
C ASP A 63 -88.57 -70.23 -31.69
N ARG A 64 -89.84 -69.83 -31.74
CA ARG A 64 -90.98 -70.38 -30.99
C ARG A 64 -90.91 -70.08 -29.49
N ASP A 65 -90.36 -68.92 -29.12
CA ASP A 65 -90.35 -68.45 -27.73
C ASP A 65 -91.69 -67.82 -27.30
N GLY A 66 -92.62 -67.64 -28.24
CA GLY A 66 -93.91 -67.04 -28.04
C GLY A 66 -93.94 -65.53 -28.30
N ARG A 67 -92.88 -64.94 -28.85
CA ARG A 67 -92.76 -63.57 -29.32
C ARG A 67 -92.27 -63.62 -30.76
N GLY A 68 -92.76 -62.72 -31.58
CA GLY A 68 -92.38 -62.62 -32.97
C GLY A 68 -91.73 -61.29 -33.28
N VAL A 69 -91.02 -61.22 -34.41
CA VAL A 69 -90.29 -60.03 -34.82
C VAL A 69 -91.21 -58.86 -35.13
N ALA A 70 -90.71 -57.64 -34.88
CA ALA A 70 -91.38 -56.41 -35.25
C ALA A 70 -91.67 -56.36 -36.78
N GLY A 71 -92.96 -56.28 -37.11
CA GLY A 71 -93.47 -56.34 -38.48
C GLY A 71 -94.66 -57.28 -38.57
N GLU A 72 -95.84 -56.76 -38.88
CA GLU A 72 -97.04 -57.57 -39.03
C GLU A 72 -97.03 -58.29 -40.39
N GLY A 73 -97.22 -59.61 -40.36
CA GLY A 73 -97.62 -60.39 -41.51
C GLY A 73 -99.10 -60.75 -41.41
N VAL A 74 -99.70 -61.10 -42.54
CA VAL A 74 -101.06 -61.64 -42.57
C VAL A 74 -100.97 -63.15 -42.68
N THR A 75 -101.58 -63.85 -41.73
CA THR A 75 -101.73 -65.31 -41.77
C THR A 75 -103.19 -65.69 -41.69
N CYS A 76 -103.52 -66.86 -42.22
CA CYS A 76 -104.85 -67.45 -42.05
C CYS A 76 -104.82 -68.21 -40.72
N ALA A 77 -105.70 -67.85 -39.80
CA ALA A 77 -105.72 -68.40 -38.44
C ALA A 77 -107.14 -68.64 -37.98
N GLY A 78 -107.29 -69.41 -36.91
CA GLY A 78 -108.51 -69.65 -36.15
C GLY A 78 -108.63 -68.79 -34.89
N ASP A 79 -109.24 -69.38 -33.86
CA ASP A 79 -109.18 -68.88 -32.48
C ASP A 79 -107.75 -68.89 -31.92
N ARG A 80 -106.82 -69.64 -32.53
CA ARG A 80 -105.39 -69.66 -32.21
C ARG A 80 -104.56 -69.34 -33.44
N LEU A 81 -103.43 -68.66 -33.23
CA LEU A 81 -102.45 -68.44 -34.28
C LEU A 81 -101.77 -69.77 -34.67
N PRO A 82 -101.45 -69.99 -35.96
CA PRO A 82 -100.69 -71.15 -36.40
C PRO A 82 -99.28 -71.19 -35.79
N GLU A 83 -98.65 -72.37 -35.73
CA GLU A 83 -97.23 -72.48 -35.35
C GLU A 83 -96.36 -71.57 -36.23
N GLY A 84 -95.42 -70.87 -35.61
CA GLY A 84 -94.55 -69.92 -36.29
C GLY A 84 -95.07 -68.48 -36.30
N TRP A 85 -96.14 -68.20 -35.56
CA TRP A 85 -96.73 -66.86 -35.42
C TRP A 85 -97.06 -66.54 -33.95
N SER A 86 -96.68 -65.34 -33.51
CA SER A 86 -97.01 -64.78 -32.19
C SER A 86 -97.90 -63.53 -32.32
N ALA A 87 -98.71 -63.29 -31.29
CA ALA A 87 -99.44 -62.03 -31.13
C ALA A 87 -98.57 -60.92 -30.53
N ASP A 88 -97.42 -61.27 -29.94
CA ASP A 88 -96.44 -60.32 -29.40
C ASP A 88 -95.37 -60.03 -30.46
N GLY A 89 -95.15 -58.75 -30.77
CA GLY A 89 -94.23 -58.29 -31.81
C GLY A 89 -92.92 -57.71 -31.28
N THR A 90 -92.59 -57.99 -30.02
CA THR A 90 -91.45 -57.38 -29.33
C THR A 90 -90.12 -58.05 -29.59
N ASP A 91 -90.11 -59.20 -30.28
CA ASP A 91 -88.89 -59.96 -30.46
C ASP A 91 -87.90 -59.19 -31.35
N CYS A 92 -86.68 -59.05 -30.85
CA CYS A 92 -85.60 -58.37 -31.54
C CYS A 92 -84.66 -59.34 -32.29
N ASP A 93 -84.73 -60.64 -32.02
CA ASP A 93 -83.95 -61.68 -32.70
C ASP A 93 -84.77 -62.97 -32.81
N ASP A 94 -85.65 -63.02 -33.81
CA ASP A 94 -86.57 -64.13 -34.17
C ASP A 94 -85.90 -65.50 -34.39
N TYR A 95 -84.58 -65.56 -34.31
CA TYR A 95 -83.78 -66.76 -34.50
C TYR A 95 -83.10 -67.27 -33.20
N ASP A 96 -83.20 -66.56 -32.07
CA ASP A 96 -82.63 -66.96 -30.77
C ASP A 96 -83.58 -66.66 -29.60
N ALA A 97 -84.32 -67.69 -29.16
CA ALA A 97 -85.32 -67.65 -28.08
C ALA A 97 -84.81 -67.15 -26.72
N ARG A 98 -83.50 -66.92 -26.57
CA ARG A 98 -82.90 -66.29 -25.39
C ARG A 98 -82.77 -64.77 -25.49
N ARG A 99 -83.09 -64.17 -26.65
CA ARG A 99 -82.93 -62.74 -26.94
C ARG A 99 -84.21 -62.19 -27.54
N TRP A 100 -85.05 -61.66 -26.68
CA TRP A 100 -86.44 -61.38 -27.05
C TRP A 100 -86.87 -59.95 -26.77
N THR A 101 -85.97 -59.12 -26.21
CA THR A 101 -86.25 -57.71 -25.96
C THR A 101 -85.03 -56.83 -26.25
N MET A 102 -85.30 -55.64 -26.77
CA MET A 102 -84.29 -54.59 -26.84
C MET A 102 -84.00 -54.09 -25.42
N GLY A 103 -82.73 -54.13 -25.03
CA GLY A 103 -82.22 -53.44 -23.87
C GLY A 103 -81.00 -52.61 -24.23
N GLU A 104 -80.31 -52.12 -23.21
CA GLU A 104 -79.10 -51.33 -23.36
C GLU A 104 -77.94 -52.03 -22.66
N GLY A 105 -76.75 -51.86 -23.21
CA GLY A 105 -75.50 -52.33 -22.61
C GLY A 105 -74.32 -51.56 -23.17
N TYR A 106 -73.17 -51.74 -22.55
CA TYR A 106 -71.89 -51.29 -23.09
C TYR A 106 -71.24 -52.43 -23.87
N PRO A 107 -70.70 -52.20 -25.06
CA PRO A 107 -69.95 -53.21 -25.79
C PRO A 107 -68.56 -53.43 -25.17
N ASP A 108 -68.12 -54.68 -25.16
CA ASP A 108 -66.74 -55.11 -24.94
C ASP A 108 -66.14 -55.39 -26.33
N ALA A 109 -65.59 -54.35 -26.96
CA ALA A 109 -65.24 -54.39 -28.38
C ALA A 109 -63.85 -55.00 -28.67
N ASP A 110 -62.97 -55.03 -27.67
CA ASP A 110 -61.63 -55.64 -27.76
C ASP A 110 -61.54 -57.03 -27.11
N GLY A 111 -62.58 -57.46 -26.38
CA GLY A 111 -62.74 -58.80 -25.85
C GLY A 111 -61.96 -59.09 -24.58
N ASP A 112 -61.59 -58.06 -23.82
CA ASP A 112 -60.85 -58.20 -22.55
C ASP A 112 -61.75 -58.56 -21.35
N GLY A 113 -63.07 -58.56 -21.56
CA GLY A 113 -64.08 -58.87 -20.55
C GLY A 113 -64.58 -57.64 -19.77
N ARG A 114 -64.20 -56.43 -20.17
CA ARG A 114 -64.63 -55.16 -19.60
C ARG A 114 -65.29 -54.33 -20.71
N ALA A 115 -66.53 -53.95 -20.47
CA ALA A 115 -67.24 -53.13 -21.44
C ALA A 115 -67.04 -51.64 -21.18
N GLY A 116 -67.09 -50.86 -22.25
CA GLY A 116 -66.98 -49.40 -22.20
C GLY A 116 -67.57 -48.71 -23.43
N GLY A 117 -67.32 -47.41 -23.55
CA GLY A 117 -67.81 -46.62 -24.68
C GLY A 117 -69.26 -46.15 -24.52
N ALA A 118 -69.92 -45.85 -25.64
CA ALA A 118 -71.29 -45.35 -25.61
C ALA A 118 -72.28 -46.50 -25.33
N LEU A 119 -73.24 -46.23 -24.45
CA LEU A 119 -74.37 -47.13 -24.22
C LEU A 119 -75.12 -47.35 -25.53
N ALA A 120 -75.31 -48.61 -25.92
CA ALA A 120 -75.89 -48.97 -27.21
C ALA A 120 -77.03 -49.99 -27.05
N PRO A 121 -78.02 -49.95 -27.98
CA PRO A 121 -79.13 -50.89 -27.96
C PRO A 121 -78.64 -52.28 -28.38
N VAL A 122 -78.99 -53.30 -27.60
CA VAL A 122 -78.64 -54.71 -27.84
C VAL A 122 -79.85 -55.59 -27.60
N CYS A 123 -80.03 -56.57 -28.49
CA CYS A 123 -81.05 -57.60 -28.30
C CYS A 123 -80.58 -58.57 -27.19
N ARG A 124 -81.32 -58.63 -26.09
CA ARG A 124 -80.99 -59.40 -24.88
C ARG A 124 -82.19 -60.17 -24.36
N GLY A 125 -81.92 -61.15 -23.51
CA GLY A 125 -82.93 -61.73 -22.61
C GLY A 125 -82.76 -61.15 -21.21
N ASP A 126 -82.87 -62.02 -20.20
CA ASP A 126 -82.66 -61.63 -18.81
C ASP A 126 -81.24 -61.12 -18.55
N ALA A 127 -80.24 -61.70 -19.23
CA ALA A 127 -78.83 -61.28 -19.17
C ALA A 127 -78.38 -60.69 -20.52
N LEU A 128 -77.38 -59.80 -20.46
CA LEU A 128 -76.68 -59.32 -21.65
C LEU A 128 -75.91 -60.47 -22.33
N PRO A 129 -75.86 -60.50 -23.68
CA PRO A 129 -75.07 -61.49 -24.40
C PRO A 129 -73.57 -61.28 -24.20
N SER A 130 -72.76 -62.31 -24.47
CA SER A 130 -71.29 -62.19 -24.42
C SER A 130 -70.79 -61.05 -25.30
N GLY A 131 -69.82 -60.27 -24.79
CA GLY A 131 -69.34 -59.05 -25.44
C GLY A 131 -70.11 -57.78 -25.02
N TRP A 132 -70.92 -57.85 -23.96
CA TRP A 132 -71.65 -56.71 -23.40
C TRP A 132 -71.65 -56.73 -21.87
N ALA A 133 -71.69 -55.56 -21.22
CA ALA A 133 -71.88 -55.44 -19.77
C ALA A 133 -72.84 -54.30 -19.38
N ASP A 134 -73.42 -54.41 -18.17
CA ASP A 134 -74.38 -53.42 -17.65
C ASP A 134 -73.68 -52.14 -17.13
N VAL A 135 -72.36 -52.15 -16.97
CA VAL A 135 -71.56 -51.02 -16.47
C VAL A 135 -70.38 -50.75 -17.40
N ALA A 136 -70.10 -49.46 -17.64
CA ALA A 136 -68.90 -49.02 -18.34
C ALA A 136 -67.75 -48.91 -17.35
N THR A 137 -66.87 -49.89 -17.34
CA THR A 137 -65.66 -49.87 -16.49
C THR A 137 -64.38 -49.79 -17.31
N ASP A 138 -64.48 -49.98 -18.62
CA ASP A 138 -63.35 -49.90 -19.52
C ASP A 138 -63.17 -48.47 -20.04
N CYS A 139 -62.00 -47.91 -19.73
CA CYS A 139 -61.58 -46.58 -20.15
C CYS A 139 -60.99 -46.54 -21.57
N ALA A 140 -60.63 -47.68 -22.18
CA ALA A 140 -60.16 -47.77 -23.55
C ALA A 140 -60.84 -48.95 -24.31
N PRO A 141 -62.12 -48.79 -24.71
CA PRO A 141 -62.98 -49.85 -25.27
C PRO A 141 -62.54 -50.54 -26.56
N GLU A 142 -61.41 -50.12 -27.14
CA GLU A 142 -60.85 -50.65 -28.39
C GLU A 142 -59.42 -51.20 -28.21
N ASP A 143 -58.90 -51.24 -26.97
CA ASP A 143 -57.53 -51.64 -26.63
C ASP A 143 -57.49 -52.56 -25.40
N SER A 144 -57.48 -53.88 -25.64
CA SER A 144 -57.52 -54.91 -24.59
C SER A 144 -56.33 -54.93 -23.63
N SER A 145 -55.32 -54.08 -23.85
CA SER A 145 -54.19 -53.90 -22.93
C SER A 145 -54.45 -52.82 -21.87
N ARG A 146 -55.49 -52.01 -22.02
CA ARG A 146 -55.79 -50.85 -21.19
C ARG A 146 -57.26 -50.85 -20.83
N TRP A 147 -57.57 -50.90 -19.54
CA TRP A 147 -58.96 -51.05 -19.10
C TRP A 147 -59.30 -50.35 -17.81
N GLY A 148 -58.30 -49.96 -17.02
CA GLY A 148 -58.48 -49.38 -15.69
C GLY A 148 -57.91 -47.98 -15.60
N GLU A 149 -58.61 -47.09 -14.90
CA GLU A 149 -58.05 -45.80 -14.50
C GLU A 149 -57.10 -46.01 -13.32
N LEU A 150 -55.79 -45.87 -13.57
CA LEU A 150 -54.77 -45.91 -12.53
C LEU A 150 -54.38 -44.48 -12.14
N PRO A 151 -54.41 -44.14 -10.83
CA PRO A 151 -53.93 -42.84 -10.36
C PRO A 151 -52.40 -42.78 -10.37
N TYR A 152 -51.87 -41.60 -10.69
CA TYR A 152 -50.45 -41.27 -10.57
C TYR A 152 -50.30 -39.97 -9.76
N LEU A 153 -49.14 -39.83 -9.11
CA LEU A 153 -48.80 -38.64 -8.33
C LEU A 153 -47.60 -37.88 -8.92
N TYR A 154 -46.87 -38.54 -9.82
CA TYR A 154 -45.67 -38.01 -10.43
C TYR A 154 -45.62 -38.36 -11.93
N VAL A 155 -44.95 -37.51 -12.69
CA VAL A 155 -44.76 -37.61 -14.14
C VAL A 155 -43.27 -37.59 -14.44
N ASP A 156 -42.87 -38.34 -15.46
CA ASP A 156 -41.52 -38.41 -16.06
C ASP A 156 -41.72 -38.23 -17.58
N ALA A 157 -41.97 -36.98 -18.00
CA ALA A 157 -42.45 -36.73 -19.35
C ALA A 157 -41.35 -36.85 -20.42
N ASP A 158 -40.08 -36.70 -20.03
CA ASP A 158 -38.93 -36.84 -20.93
C ASP A 158 -38.24 -38.22 -20.86
N GLY A 159 -38.56 -39.03 -19.87
CA GLY A 159 -38.14 -40.43 -19.75
C GLY A 159 -36.73 -40.62 -19.19
N ASP A 160 -36.17 -39.65 -18.48
CA ASP A 160 -34.85 -39.76 -17.86
C ASP A 160 -34.85 -40.47 -16.49
N GLY A 161 -36.05 -40.74 -15.96
CA GLY A 161 -36.26 -41.45 -14.71
C GLY A 161 -36.29 -40.57 -13.47
N PHE A 162 -36.17 -39.25 -13.63
CA PHE A 162 -36.53 -38.27 -12.63
C PHE A 162 -37.99 -37.86 -12.78
N THR A 163 -38.60 -37.39 -11.69
CA THR A 163 -40.04 -37.10 -11.71
C THR A 163 -40.38 -35.73 -11.15
N THR A 164 -41.41 -35.10 -11.72
CA THR A 164 -42.07 -33.92 -11.16
C THR A 164 -43.42 -34.27 -10.52
N GLU A 165 -43.93 -33.40 -9.64
CA GLU A 165 -45.28 -33.55 -9.08
C GLU A 165 -46.34 -33.35 -10.18
N GLY A 166 -47.13 -34.39 -10.42
CA GLY A 166 -48.21 -34.35 -11.39
C GLY A 166 -49.29 -35.34 -10.98
N VAL A 167 -50.44 -34.83 -10.53
CA VAL A 167 -51.52 -35.68 -10.02
C VAL A 167 -52.59 -35.87 -11.08
N GLY A 168 -52.92 -37.12 -11.37
CA GLY A 168 -54.00 -37.44 -12.30
C GLY A 168 -54.35 -38.92 -12.34
N VAL A 169 -55.13 -39.29 -13.35
CA VAL A 169 -55.46 -40.69 -13.68
C VAL A 169 -55.15 -40.92 -15.14
N VAL A 170 -54.68 -42.12 -15.47
CA VAL A 170 -54.42 -42.55 -16.84
C VAL A 170 -55.05 -43.91 -17.07
N CYS A 171 -55.68 -44.07 -18.23
CA CYS A 171 -56.21 -45.37 -18.63
C CYS A 171 -55.06 -46.33 -18.98
N SER A 172 -54.92 -47.42 -18.23
CA SER A 172 -53.87 -48.42 -18.37
C SER A 172 -54.35 -49.83 -17.98
N GLY A 173 -53.49 -50.83 -18.12
CA GLY A 173 -53.72 -52.19 -17.64
C GLY A 173 -53.41 -52.32 -16.14
N GLU A 174 -52.59 -53.32 -15.77
CA GLU A 174 -52.23 -53.56 -14.35
C GLU A 174 -51.18 -52.59 -13.78
N SER A 175 -50.37 -51.96 -14.63
CA SER A 175 -49.30 -51.04 -14.22
C SER A 175 -49.45 -49.67 -14.87
N LEU A 176 -48.92 -48.64 -14.22
CA LEU A 176 -48.79 -47.32 -14.84
C LEU A 176 -47.92 -47.44 -16.12
N PRO A 177 -48.29 -46.76 -17.21
CA PRO A 177 -47.47 -46.73 -18.42
C PRO A 177 -46.21 -45.89 -18.20
N PRO A 178 -45.16 -46.03 -19.05
CA PRO A 178 -43.98 -45.18 -18.99
C PRO A 178 -44.36 -43.69 -18.97
N GLY A 179 -43.63 -42.93 -18.15
CA GLY A 179 -43.86 -41.51 -17.92
C GLY A 179 -44.85 -41.15 -16.81
N TYR A 180 -45.41 -42.14 -16.11
CA TYR A 180 -46.23 -41.93 -14.92
C TYR A 180 -45.73 -42.78 -13.75
N ALA A 181 -45.70 -42.20 -12.55
CA ALA A 181 -45.24 -42.89 -11.35
C ALA A 181 -46.17 -42.63 -10.15
N ALA A 182 -46.26 -43.65 -9.28
CA ALA A 182 -46.99 -43.55 -8.01
C ALA A 182 -46.14 -42.92 -6.91
N ASP A 183 -44.82 -43.12 -6.97
CA ASP A 183 -43.82 -42.63 -6.01
C ASP A 183 -42.81 -41.72 -6.73
N PRO A 184 -42.21 -40.75 -6.04
CA PRO A 184 -41.20 -39.88 -6.64
C PRO A 184 -39.90 -40.65 -6.88
N SER A 185 -39.24 -40.37 -8.00
CA SER A 185 -37.89 -40.83 -8.30
C SER A 185 -37.00 -39.60 -8.50
N GLY A 186 -36.29 -39.19 -7.44
CA GLY A 186 -35.58 -37.90 -7.45
C GLY A 186 -36.53 -36.70 -7.62
N GLN A 187 -35.97 -35.51 -7.86
CA GLN A 187 -36.74 -34.29 -8.10
C GLN A 187 -36.27 -33.70 -9.42
N ASP A 188 -37.15 -33.74 -10.43
CA ASP A 188 -36.89 -33.13 -11.71
C ASP A 188 -37.22 -31.62 -11.69
N CYS A 189 -36.27 -30.81 -12.16
CA CYS A 189 -36.46 -29.37 -12.26
C CYS A 189 -36.97 -28.92 -13.64
N ASP A 190 -36.88 -29.75 -14.67
CA ASP A 190 -37.41 -29.51 -16.02
C ASP A 190 -37.80 -30.84 -16.69
N ASP A 191 -39.00 -31.34 -16.34
CA ASP A 191 -39.63 -32.59 -16.83
C ASP A 191 -39.89 -32.63 -18.36
N GLY A 192 -39.37 -31.66 -19.11
CA GLY A 192 -39.41 -31.63 -20.57
C GLY A 192 -38.04 -31.80 -21.25
N ASP A 193 -36.93 -31.85 -20.51
CA ASP A 193 -35.57 -32.02 -21.03
C ASP A 193 -34.79 -33.09 -20.23
N PRO A 194 -34.52 -34.27 -20.83
CA PRO A 194 -33.92 -35.42 -20.14
C PRO A 194 -32.44 -35.23 -19.77
N ARG A 195 -31.93 -34.00 -19.94
CA ARG A 195 -30.59 -33.57 -19.54
C ARG A 195 -30.62 -32.58 -18.39
N ALA A 196 -31.80 -32.23 -17.86
CA ALA A 196 -32.01 -31.15 -16.91
C ALA A 196 -32.84 -31.61 -15.70
N PHE A 197 -32.29 -32.56 -14.94
CA PHE A 197 -33.02 -33.22 -13.84
C PHE A 197 -32.66 -32.75 -12.42
N ALA A 198 -31.75 -31.79 -12.25
CA ALA A 198 -31.32 -31.35 -10.91
C ALA A 198 -30.98 -29.86 -10.83
N PHE A 199 -31.26 -29.24 -9.68
CA PHE A 199 -30.77 -27.89 -9.39
C PHE A 199 -29.29 -27.91 -9.02
N THR A 200 -28.45 -27.42 -9.94
CA THR A 200 -27.01 -27.31 -9.76
C THR A 200 -26.63 -25.87 -9.39
N SER A 201 -25.75 -25.72 -8.39
CA SER A 201 -25.15 -24.41 -8.07
C SER A 201 -24.03 -24.12 -9.04
N ALA A 202 -24.13 -23.01 -9.76
CA ALA A 202 -23.18 -22.58 -10.76
C ALA A 202 -23.06 -21.04 -10.76
N PHE A 203 -22.22 -20.49 -11.62
CA PHE A 203 -22.00 -19.06 -11.74
C PHE A 203 -22.47 -18.59 -13.12
N HIS A 204 -23.13 -17.44 -13.20
CA HIS A 204 -23.54 -16.88 -14.48
C HIS A 204 -22.30 -16.47 -15.30
N ASP A 205 -22.20 -16.97 -16.52
CA ASP A 205 -21.07 -16.81 -17.45
C ASP A 205 -21.60 -16.24 -18.76
N GLY A 206 -21.73 -14.91 -18.80
CA GLY A 206 -22.40 -14.20 -19.90
C GLY A 206 -21.57 -14.10 -21.18
N ASP A 207 -20.25 -14.17 -21.07
CA ASP A 207 -19.30 -14.02 -22.19
C ASP A 207 -18.66 -15.33 -22.65
N GLY A 208 -18.86 -16.42 -21.90
CA GLY A 208 -18.55 -17.79 -22.30
C GLY A 208 -17.07 -18.16 -22.17
N ASP A 209 -16.33 -17.51 -21.27
CA ASP A 209 -14.92 -17.84 -21.04
C ASP A 209 -14.69 -18.99 -20.04
N GLY A 210 -15.78 -19.49 -19.43
CA GLY A 210 -15.77 -20.60 -18.49
C GLY A 210 -15.52 -20.19 -17.04
N ARG A 211 -15.46 -18.89 -16.73
CA ARG A 211 -15.52 -18.33 -15.38
C ARG A 211 -16.80 -17.53 -15.25
N GLY A 212 -17.56 -17.76 -14.18
CA GLY A 212 -18.75 -16.97 -13.91
C GLY A 212 -18.54 -15.96 -12.79
N GLY A 213 -19.41 -14.96 -12.78
CA GLY A 213 -19.49 -13.92 -11.76
C GLY A 213 -20.39 -14.33 -10.60
N GLU A 214 -21.61 -13.78 -10.58
CA GLU A 214 -22.59 -14.04 -9.51
C GLU A 214 -23.03 -15.53 -9.45
N PRO A 215 -23.07 -16.13 -8.25
CA PRO A 215 -23.56 -17.49 -8.06
C PRO A 215 -25.09 -17.56 -8.18
N GLY A 216 -25.60 -18.67 -8.72
CA GLY A 216 -27.02 -18.96 -8.84
C GLY A 216 -27.33 -20.45 -8.89
N GLN A 217 -28.61 -20.78 -8.97
CA GLN A 217 -29.08 -22.15 -9.22
C GLN A 217 -29.62 -22.24 -10.64
N VAL A 218 -29.24 -23.31 -11.33
CA VAL A 218 -29.72 -23.63 -12.67
C VAL A 218 -30.17 -25.08 -12.71
N CYS A 219 -31.23 -25.34 -13.47
CA CYS A 219 -31.67 -26.68 -13.76
C CYS A 219 -30.73 -27.32 -14.79
N ALA A 220 -29.99 -28.36 -14.39
CA ALA A 220 -28.96 -29.00 -15.19
C ALA A 220 -28.64 -30.42 -14.67
N GLY A 221 -28.36 -31.35 -15.58
CA GLY A 221 -27.83 -32.67 -15.28
C GLY A 221 -26.29 -32.66 -15.26
N ASP A 222 -25.67 -33.57 -16.03
CA ASP A 222 -24.20 -33.74 -16.08
C ASP A 222 -23.46 -32.56 -16.76
N HIS A 223 -24.19 -31.69 -17.45
CA HIS A 223 -23.63 -30.54 -18.16
C HIS A 223 -24.41 -29.28 -17.84
N LEU A 224 -23.70 -28.21 -17.50
CA LEU A 224 -24.30 -26.89 -17.34
C LEU A 224 -24.77 -26.36 -18.70
N PRO A 225 -25.95 -25.72 -18.76
CA PRO A 225 -26.41 -25.06 -19.97
C PRO A 225 -25.53 -23.86 -20.32
N ALA A 226 -25.60 -23.41 -21.57
CA ALA A 226 -24.89 -22.19 -22.00
C ALA A 226 -25.30 -20.99 -21.13
N GLY A 227 -24.33 -20.14 -20.81
CA GLY A 227 -24.52 -19.01 -19.90
C GLY A 227 -24.17 -19.31 -18.43
N TRP A 228 -23.67 -20.52 -18.13
CA TRP A 228 -23.28 -20.93 -16.78
C TRP A 228 -21.90 -21.60 -16.75
N ALA A 229 -21.10 -21.24 -15.75
CA ALA A 229 -19.80 -21.82 -15.48
C ALA A 229 -19.79 -22.54 -14.13
N ALA A 230 -19.01 -23.62 -14.05
CA ALA A 230 -18.80 -24.35 -12.79
C ALA A 230 -17.83 -23.63 -11.84
N GLN A 231 -17.01 -22.71 -12.36
CA GLN A 231 -16.02 -21.98 -11.58
C GLN A 231 -16.39 -20.50 -11.52
N GLY A 232 -16.39 -19.93 -10.31
CA GLY A 232 -16.57 -18.50 -10.11
C GLY A 232 -15.26 -17.72 -10.23
N GLY A 233 -15.34 -16.43 -9.89
CA GLY A 233 -14.19 -15.55 -9.77
C GLY A 233 -13.82 -14.82 -11.05
N ASP A 234 -14.76 -14.75 -11.99
CA ASP A 234 -14.65 -13.84 -13.11
C ASP A 234 -14.62 -12.38 -12.62
N CYS A 235 -13.62 -11.65 -13.08
CA CYS A 235 -13.43 -10.24 -12.74
C CYS A 235 -14.02 -9.30 -13.79
N ALA A 236 -14.49 -9.80 -14.94
CA ALA A 236 -15.14 -9.02 -15.97
C ALA A 236 -16.18 -9.83 -16.78
N GLU A 237 -17.36 -10.04 -16.18
CA GLU A 237 -18.55 -10.80 -16.67
C GLU A 237 -19.11 -10.50 -18.08
N GLY A 238 -18.51 -9.57 -18.82
CA GLY A 238 -18.90 -9.21 -20.18
C GLY A 238 -17.74 -9.15 -21.15
N ASP A 239 -16.56 -9.65 -20.78
CA ASP A 239 -15.36 -9.70 -21.59
C ASP A 239 -14.64 -11.03 -21.45
N GLY A 240 -14.97 -11.98 -22.33
CA GLY A 240 -14.39 -13.32 -22.32
C GLY A 240 -12.89 -13.41 -22.66
N GLN A 241 -12.19 -12.28 -22.73
CA GLN A 241 -10.73 -12.22 -22.75
C GLN A 241 -10.12 -11.86 -21.38
N ARG A 242 -10.93 -11.58 -20.36
CA ARG A 242 -10.49 -11.13 -19.03
C ARG A 242 -11.31 -11.81 -17.93
N TRP A 243 -10.74 -12.84 -17.31
CA TRP A 243 -11.47 -13.75 -16.42
C TRP A 243 -10.80 -13.99 -15.07
N GLN A 244 -9.64 -13.37 -14.83
CA GLN A 244 -8.88 -13.56 -13.60
C GLN A 244 -8.17 -12.30 -13.14
N TRP A 245 -8.05 -12.18 -11.81
CA TRP A 245 -7.20 -11.16 -11.19
C TRP A 245 -5.72 -11.52 -11.36
N LEU A 246 -4.98 -10.65 -12.06
CA LEU A 246 -3.54 -10.77 -12.25
C LEU A 246 -2.83 -9.72 -11.41
N SER A 247 -1.87 -10.17 -10.61
CA SER A 247 -1.00 -9.28 -9.84
C SER A 247 0.21 -8.85 -10.68
N TYR A 248 0.55 -7.57 -10.60
CA TYR A 248 1.76 -7.00 -11.18
C TYR A 248 2.58 -6.27 -10.11
N SER A 249 3.87 -6.09 -10.37
CA SER A 249 4.80 -5.39 -9.47
C SER A 249 5.37 -4.13 -10.10
N TYR A 250 5.38 -4.08 -11.44
CA TYR A 250 6.03 -3.03 -12.20
C TYR A 250 5.12 -2.52 -13.33
N VAL A 251 5.27 -1.25 -13.65
CA VAL A 251 4.58 -0.56 -14.74
C VAL A 251 5.63 0.19 -15.58
N ASP A 252 5.49 0.13 -16.90
CA ASP A 252 6.32 0.83 -17.91
C ASP A 252 5.37 1.58 -18.86
N ARG A 253 4.87 2.75 -18.44
CA ARG A 253 3.75 3.42 -19.15
C ARG A 253 4.17 4.13 -20.43
N ASP A 254 5.43 4.51 -20.57
CA ASP A 254 5.96 5.17 -21.77
C ASP A 254 6.67 4.20 -22.74
N TYR A 255 6.80 2.92 -22.33
CA TYR A 255 7.30 1.80 -23.13
C TYR A 255 8.78 1.93 -23.49
N ASP A 256 9.59 2.62 -22.68
CA ASP A 256 11.02 2.81 -22.92
C ASP A 256 11.87 1.60 -22.44
N GLY A 257 11.26 0.72 -21.63
CA GLY A 257 11.80 -0.51 -21.07
C GLY A 257 12.40 -0.38 -19.67
N TYR A 258 12.45 0.83 -19.12
CA TYR A 258 12.56 1.09 -17.68
C TYR A 258 11.15 1.04 -17.06
N SER A 259 11.09 0.73 -15.77
CA SER A 259 9.80 0.60 -15.09
C SER A 259 9.87 1.16 -13.68
N VAL A 260 8.70 1.44 -13.13
CA VAL A 260 8.51 1.80 -11.73
C VAL A 260 8.00 0.63 -10.92
N TYR A 261 8.47 0.49 -9.68
CA TYR A 261 7.87 -0.43 -8.72
C TYR A 261 6.55 0.14 -8.19
N GLU A 262 5.45 -0.34 -8.73
CA GLU A 262 4.09 0.05 -8.37
C GLU A 262 3.21 -1.21 -8.36
N PRO A 263 3.18 -1.97 -7.24
CA PRO A 263 2.45 -3.22 -7.18
C PRO A 263 0.94 -2.99 -7.15
N GLY A 264 0.21 -3.82 -7.90
CA GLY A 264 -1.24 -3.76 -7.97
C GLY A 264 -1.84 -5.03 -8.55
N SER A 265 -3.15 -5.00 -8.78
CA SER A 265 -3.88 -6.08 -9.43
C SER A 265 -4.88 -5.52 -10.43
N LEU A 266 -5.02 -6.20 -11.57
CA LEU A 266 -6.00 -5.85 -12.60
C LEU A 266 -6.74 -7.10 -13.06
N CYS A 267 -7.90 -6.91 -13.67
CA CYS A 267 -8.62 -7.97 -14.34
C CYS A 267 -8.01 -8.22 -15.73
N GLY A 268 -7.58 -9.46 -15.99
CA GLY A 268 -6.88 -9.84 -17.21
C GLY A 268 -7.14 -11.29 -17.64
N GLY A 269 -6.65 -11.64 -18.83
CA GLY A 269 -6.78 -12.98 -19.41
C GLY A 269 -5.60 -13.88 -19.06
N GLY A 270 -5.01 -14.53 -20.06
CA GLY A 270 -3.91 -15.49 -19.88
C GLY A 270 -2.57 -14.89 -19.43
N GLY A 271 -2.41 -13.57 -19.44
CA GLY A 271 -1.19 -12.88 -19.04
C GLY A 271 -1.42 -11.39 -18.78
N LEU A 272 -0.44 -10.76 -18.13
CA LEU A 272 -0.50 -9.32 -17.86
C LEU A 272 -0.47 -8.54 -19.19
N PRO A 273 -1.41 -7.61 -19.42
CA PRO A 273 -1.33 -6.71 -20.55
C PRO A 273 -0.22 -5.67 -20.29
N SER A 274 0.45 -5.23 -21.35
CA SER A 274 1.32 -4.06 -21.28
C SER A 274 0.47 -2.83 -20.91
N PRO A 275 0.93 -1.93 -20.02
CA PRO A 275 2.30 -1.74 -19.52
C PRO A 275 2.70 -2.55 -18.26
N TYR A 276 1.89 -3.50 -17.80
CA TYR A 276 2.08 -4.16 -16.50
C TYR A 276 2.97 -5.40 -16.59
N SER A 277 3.80 -5.64 -15.58
CA SER A 277 4.68 -6.81 -15.53
C SER A 277 5.01 -7.27 -14.10
N THR A 278 5.43 -8.53 -13.96
CA THR A 278 5.85 -9.11 -12.68
C THR A 278 7.32 -8.84 -12.36
N GLY A 279 8.12 -8.49 -13.36
CA GLY A 279 9.54 -8.14 -13.24
C GLY A 279 9.82 -6.76 -13.85
N PRO A 280 10.97 -6.14 -13.55
CA PRO A 280 11.24 -4.73 -13.81
C PRO A 280 11.55 -4.36 -15.28
N GLY A 281 10.96 -5.05 -16.25
CA GLY A 281 11.30 -4.84 -17.66
C GLY A 281 12.73 -5.29 -18.01
N TRP A 282 13.14 -5.04 -19.26
CA TRP A 282 14.44 -5.50 -19.78
C TRP A 282 15.59 -4.52 -19.53
N ARG A 283 15.30 -3.23 -19.34
CA ARG A 283 16.30 -2.23 -18.94
C ARG A 283 16.41 -2.08 -17.42
N GLY A 284 15.35 -2.45 -16.68
CA GLY A 284 15.36 -2.54 -15.22
C GLY A 284 14.40 -1.58 -14.53
N ASN A 285 14.47 -1.54 -13.21
CA ASN A 285 13.64 -0.69 -12.35
C ASN A 285 14.35 0.65 -12.09
N GLY A 286 13.57 1.67 -11.78
CA GLY A 286 14.08 2.96 -11.31
C GLY A 286 13.77 4.11 -12.23
N ASP A 287 12.74 3.97 -13.08
CA ASP A 287 12.24 5.08 -13.87
C ASP A 287 11.76 6.20 -12.94
N CYS A 288 12.36 7.38 -13.08
CA CYS A 288 12.00 8.54 -12.28
C CYS A 288 10.86 9.37 -12.89
N ASP A 289 10.52 9.14 -14.15
CA ASP A 289 9.38 9.71 -14.85
C ASP A 289 8.85 8.71 -15.89
N ASP A 290 8.09 7.73 -15.39
CA ASP A 290 7.43 6.64 -16.15
C ASP A 290 6.44 7.13 -17.23
N THR A 291 6.33 8.44 -17.45
CA THR A 291 5.44 9.05 -18.45
C THR A 291 6.19 9.72 -19.59
N ASP A 292 7.52 9.83 -19.54
CA ASP A 292 8.36 10.41 -20.58
C ASP A 292 9.54 9.50 -20.94
N VAL A 293 9.42 8.85 -22.11
CA VAL A 293 10.39 7.95 -22.76
C VAL A 293 11.83 8.50 -22.87
N ARG A 294 12.02 9.81 -22.61
CA ARG A 294 13.31 10.50 -22.68
C ARG A 294 14.01 10.57 -21.33
N THR A 295 13.32 10.36 -20.21
CA THR A 295 13.85 10.62 -18.87
C THR A 295 13.51 9.50 -17.90
N HIS A 296 14.48 8.62 -17.65
CA HIS A 296 14.30 7.43 -16.80
C HIS A 296 15.29 7.36 -15.63
N ALA A 297 16.34 8.19 -15.62
CA ALA A 297 17.45 8.05 -14.68
C ALA A 297 17.48 9.19 -13.67
N VAL A 298 17.59 8.81 -12.39
CA VAL A 298 17.90 9.76 -11.32
C VAL A 298 19.39 10.12 -11.37
N VAL A 299 19.67 11.41 -11.57
CA VAL A 299 21.03 11.97 -11.47
C VAL A 299 21.05 13.06 -10.39
N TYR A 300 22.22 13.30 -9.81
CA TYR A 300 22.41 14.28 -8.75
C TYR A 300 23.39 15.35 -9.19
N GLY A 301 23.08 16.63 -8.95
CA GLY A 301 23.95 17.72 -9.34
C GLY A 301 23.64 19.03 -8.63
N TYR A 302 24.60 19.94 -8.69
CA TYR A 302 24.52 21.31 -8.19
C TYR A 302 24.29 22.27 -9.36
N ALA A 303 23.50 23.32 -9.16
CA ALA A 303 23.25 24.30 -10.21
C ALA A 303 24.49 25.19 -10.43
N ASP A 304 24.85 25.43 -11.68
CA ASP A 304 25.90 26.35 -12.12
C ASP A 304 25.20 27.57 -12.77
N SER A 305 24.68 28.48 -11.93
CA SER A 305 23.76 29.54 -12.39
C SER A 305 24.48 30.67 -13.12
N ASP A 306 25.74 30.91 -12.80
CA ASP A 306 26.58 31.97 -13.37
C ASP A 306 27.63 31.45 -14.38
N TRP A 307 27.69 30.13 -14.59
CA TRP A 307 28.45 29.43 -15.62
C TRP A 307 29.97 29.45 -15.43
N ASP A 308 30.45 29.51 -14.19
CA ASP A 308 31.88 29.47 -13.89
C ASP A 308 32.47 28.06 -13.69
N ARG A 309 31.61 27.03 -13.86
CA ARG A 309 31.93 25.61 -13.78
C ARG A 309 32.12 25.08 -12.36
N VAL A 310 31.56 25.75 -11.36
CA VAL A 310 31.46 25.25 -9.99
C VAL A 310 30.00 25.29 -9.55
N GLY A 311 29.49 24.18 -9.03
CA GLY A 311 28.10 24.11 -8.63
C GLY A 311 27.84 24.82 -7.30
N GLY A 312 26.78 25.61 -7.25
CA GLY A 312 26.29 26.31 -6.06
C GLY A 312 25.07 25.66 -5.41
N GLY A 313 24.83 26.02 -4.16
CA GLY A 313 23.61 25.66 -3.43
C GLY A 313 23.53 24.20 -2.96
N ALA A 314 22.31 23.72 -2.76
CA ALA A 314 22.05 22.35 -2.32
C ALA A 314 22.16 21.36 -3.49
N LEU A 315 22.57 20.12 -3.18
CA LEU A 315 22.53 19.02 -4.14
C LEU A 315 21.07 18.76 -4.55
N LEU A 316 20.80 18.84 -5.86
CA LEU A 316 19.49 18.60 -6.44
C LEU A 316 19.42 17.16 -6.99
N THR A 317 18.23 16.56 -6.86
CA THR A 317 17.88 15.29 -7.48
C THR A 317 17.08 15.60 -8.74
N LEU A 318 17.57 15.15 -9.90
CA LEU A 318 16.95 15.38 -11.20
C LEU A 318 16.59 14.06 -11.86
N CYS A 319 15.48 14.06 -12.60
CA CYS A 319 15.13 12.98 -13.51
C CYS A 319 15.56 13.34 -14.93
N THR A 320 16.43 12.53 -15.55
CA THR A 320 17.01 12.82 -16.87
C THR A 320 17.24 11.55 -17.70
N ALA A 321 17.80 11.70 -18.90
CA ALA A 321 18.20 10.60 -19.77
C ALA A 321 19.48 9.83 -19.32
N GLY A 322 19.96 10.06 -18.08
CA GLY A 322 21.17 9.41 -17.53
C GLY A 322 22.40 10.31 -17.43
N SER A 323 22.32 11.56 -17.86
CA SER A 323 23.38 12.57 -17.70
C SER A 323 22.85 13.84 -17.06
N LEU A 324 23.74 14.61 -16.43
CA LEU A 324 23.38 15.94 -15.93
C LEU A 324 23.04 16.88 -17.08
N PRO A 325 21.96 17.67 -16.98
CA PRO A 325 21.60 18.64 -17.99
C PRO A 325 22.55 19.85 -17.93
N LEU A 326 22.59 20.62 -19.02
CA LEU A 326 23.30 21.91 -19.05
C LEU A 326 22.83 22.81 -17.90
N GLY A 327 23.78 23.47 -17.23
CA GLY A 327 23.53 24.28 -16.03
C GLY A 327 23.61 23.50 -14.73
N TYR A 328 24.00 22.22 -14.75
CA TYR A 328 24.25 21.41 -13.55
C TYR A 328 25.61 20.71 -13.61
N LEU A 329 26.23 20.54 -12.44
CA LEU A 329 27.54 19.92 -12.27
C LEU A 329 27.56 18.91 -11.13
N GLU A 330 28.43 17.91 -11.21
CA GLU A 330 28.61 16.91 -10.13
C GLU A 330 29.31 17.49 -8.91
N THR A 331 30.17 18.50 -9.12
CA THR A 331 30.97 19.12 -8.06
C THR A 331 30.29 20.39 -7.58
N GLY A 332 29.95 20.42 -6.29
CA GLY A 332 29.48 21.62 -5.61
C GLY A 332 30.61 22.39 -4.91
N GLY A 333 30.25 23.48 -4.22
CA GLY A 333 31.17 24.25 -3.39
C GLY A 333 31.36 25.70 -3.82
N ASP A 334 30.57 26.17 -4.79
CA ASP A 334 30.53 27.56 -5.14
C ASP A 334 29.95 28.39 -3.98
N CYS A 335 30.77 29.32 -3.50
CA CYS A 335 30.47 30.20 -2.38
C CYS A 335 29.73 31.48 -2.79
N ALA A 336 29.63 31.80 -4.09
CA ALA A 336 28.78 32.87 -4.62
C ALA A 336 28.09 32.44 -5.94
N PRO A 337 27.02 31.63 -5.86
CA PRO A 337 26.33 31.00 -7.00
C PRO A 337 25.76 31.90 -8.10
N ASP A 338 25.87 33.22 -7.95
CA ASP A 338 25.33 34.23 -8.87
C ASP A 338 26.44 35.18 -9.38
N ASP A 339 27.72 34.91 -9.06
CA ASP A 339 28.89 35.73 -9.40
C ASP A 339 30.04 34.86 -9.92
N ALA A 340 30.11 34.70 -11.25
CA ALA A 340 31.09 33.88 -11.97
C ALA A 340 32.56 34.26 -11.73
N THR A 341 32.83 35.36 -11.01
CA THR A 341 34.18 35.77 -10.62
C THR A 341 34.60 35.24 -9.25
N ARG A 342 33.68 34.61 -8.50
CA ARG A 342 33.85 34.19 -7.10
C ARG A 342 33.23 32.82 -6.81
N TRP A 343 34.03 31.78 -6.96
CA TRP A 343 33.56 30.39 -6.75
C TRP A 343 34.28 29.61 -5.67
N ARG A 344 35.35 30.16 -5.11
CA ARG A 344 36.22 29.44 -4.17
C ARG A 344 36.31 30.14 -2.83
N GLU A 345 36.00 29.38 -1.80
CA GLU A 345 36.26 29.81 -0.43
C GLU A 345 37.76 29.70 -0.10
N TYR A 346 38.38 30.81 0.28
CA TYR A 346 39.73 30.84 0.82
C TYR A 346 39.70 31.18 2.30
N ALA A 347 40.42 30.39 3.10
CA ALA A 347 40.78 30.78 4.44
C ALA A 347 41.97 31.75 4.41
N TYR A 348 41.93 32.78 5.24
CA TYR A 348 43.04 33.70 5.49
C TYR A 348 43.34 33.74 6.99
N SER A 349 44.55 34.17 7.34
CA SER A 349 45.02 34.33 8.73
C SER A 349 45.36 35.78 9.06
N TYR A 350 45.48 36.63 8.03
CA TYR A 350 45.93 38.00 8.12
C TYR A 350 45.09 38.88 7.19
N ARG A 351 44.82 40.11 7.63
CA ARG A 351 44.08 41.13 6.89
C ARG A 351 44.86 42.45 6.88
N ASP A 352 44.78 43.15 5.75
CA ASP A 352 45.28 44.50 5.48
C ASP A 352 44.08 45.29 4.96
N ALA A 353 43.47 46.10 5.83
CA ALA A 353 42.20 46.77 5.53
C ALA A 353 42.35 48.20 5.05
N ASP A 354 43.45 48.87 5.38
CA ASP A 354 43.77 50.22 4.93
C ASP A 354 44.62 50.26 3.65
N GLY A 355 45.17 49.11 3.24
CA GLY A 355 45.86 48.91 1.97
C GLY A 355 47.31 49.35 1.97
N ASP A 356 47.96 49.45 3.14
CA ASP A 356 49.36 49.87 3.25
C ASP A 356 50.38 48.73 3.01
N GLY A 357 49.90 47.48 2.91
CA GLY A 357 50.71 46.28 2.71
C GLY A 357 51.23 45.65 4.01
N ARG A 358 50.71 46.07 5.17
CA ARG A 358 50.95 45.50 6.49
C ARG A 358 49.67 44.88 7.00
N PHE A 359 49.81 43.89 7.88
CA PHE A 359 48.70 43.02 8.21
C PHE A 359 48.56 42.79 9.71
N VAL A 360 47.32 42.77 10.18
CA VAL A 360 46.96 42.25 11.51
C VAL A 360 46.66 40.76 11.46
N TYR A 361 46.85 40.08 12.60
CA TYR A 361 46.38 38.71 12.77
C TYR A 361 44.86 38.69 12.92
N GLN A 362 44.17 38.31 11.85
CA GLN A 362 42.73 38.10 11.84
C GLN A 362 42.43 36.93 10.90
N SER A 363 41.87 35.85 11.43
CA SER A 363 41.48 34.71 10.62
C SER A 363 40.02 34.78 10.19
N GLY A 364 39.75 34.26 9.00
CA GLY A 364 38.41 34.24 8.43
C GLY A 364 38.38 33.49 7.12
N LYS A 365 37.25 33.61 6.42
CA LYS A 365 37.06 33.06 5.09
C LYS A 365 36.46 34.12 4.18
N VAL A 366 36.87 34.10 2.92
CA VAL A 366 36.34 34.98 1.88
C VAL A 366 36.04 34.17 0.62
N CYS A 367 34.92 34.48 -0.01
CA CYS A 367 34.59 33.92 -1.31
C CYS A 367 35.25 34.73 -2.43
N TYR A 368 36.08 34.09 -3.25
CA TYR A 368 36.77 34.74 -4.35
C TYR A 368 37.11 33.75 -5.47
N GLY A 369 37.71 34.22 -6.56
CA GLY A 369 38.04 33.39 -7.73
C GLY A 369 39.31 32.55 -7.59
N ALA A 370 40.27 32.74 -8.51
CA ALA A 370 41.43 31.87 -8.64
C ALA A 370 42.49 31.98 -7.51
N GLN A 371 42.46 33.06 -6.73
CA GLN A 371 43.43 33.32 -5.66
C GLN A 371 42.81 34.20 -4.58
N LEU A 372 43.41 34.27 -3.39
CA LEU A 372 42.97 35.16 -2.33
C LEU A 372 43.07 36.64 -2.81
N PRO A 373 42.06 37.50 -2.56
CA PRO A 373 42.09 38.90 -3.00
C PRO A 373 43.14 39.74 -2.27
N PRO A 374 43.55 40.89 -2.84
CA PRO A 374 44.36 41.88 -2.12
C PRO A 374 43.71 42.26 -0.79
N GLY A 375 44.54 42.55 0.22
CA GLY A 375 44.07 42.84 1.58
C GLY A 375 43.94 41.60 2.48
N TYR A 376 44.23 40.40 1.98
CA TYR A 376 44.19 39.17 2.77
C TYR A 376 45.44 38.31 2.51
N ALA A 377 45.93 37.63 3.54
CA ALA A 377 47.08 36.73 3.42
C ALA A 377 46.96 35.51 4.35
N THR A 378 47.61 34.41 3.97
CA THR A 378 47.74 33.20 4.81
C THR A 378 48.98 33.25 5.71
N SER A 379 49.99 34.03 5.31
CA SER A 379 51.20 34.34 6.09
C SER A 379 51.67 35.76 5.80
N THR A 380 52.30 36.41 6.78
CA THR A 380 52.91 37.74 6.63
C THR A 380 54.22 37.83 7.43
N SER A 381 55.11 38.70 7.01
CA SER A 381 56.25 39.19 7.81
C SER A 381 56.16 40.67 8.12
N SER A 382 55.10 41.33 7.66
CA SER A 382 54.85 42.77 7.78
C SER A 382 53.64 42.95 8.68
N TYR A 383 53.88 43.10 9.98
CA TYR A 383 52.83 43.24 10.98
C TYR A 383 52.37 44.69 11.07
N ASP A 384 51.07 44.83 11.19
CA ASP A 384 50.40 46.08 11.51
C ASP A 384 49.84 46.01 12.93
N CYS A 385 49.90 47.12 13.65
CA CYS A 385 49.29 47.26 14.96
C CYS A 385 47.97 48.04 14.92
N ASP A 386 47.62 48.71 13.80
CA ASP A 386 46.35 49.40 13.58
C ASP A 386 45.88 49.28 12.11
N ASP A 387 45.17 48.19 11.81
CA ASP A 387 44.58 47.84 10.49
C ASP A 387 43.61 48.91 9.92
N GLY A 388 43.34 49.99 10.66
CA GLY A 388 42.43 51.05 10.26
C GLY A 388 43.10 52.32 9.72
N ASP A 389 44.42 52.46 9.86
CA ASP A 389 45.15 53.68 9.53
C ASP A 389 46.54 53.38 8.94
N ALA A 390 46.63 53.53 7.61
CA ALA A 390 47.85 53.27 6.82
C ALA A 390 49.09 54.09 7.24
N SER A 391 48.93 55.09 8.12
CA SER A 391 50.04 55.88 8.66
C SER A 391 50.56 55.38 10.01
N ILE A 392 49.84 54.47 10.69
CA ILE A 392 50.10 54.02 12.05
C ILE A 392 50.23 52.50 12.06
N HIS A 393 51.46 51.99 11.98
CA HIS A 393 51.68 50.57 11.76
C HIS A 393 52.86 49.95 12.52
N THR A 394 53.59 50.76 13.28
CA THR A 394 54.81 50.33 13.98
C THR A 394 54.55 50.22 15.47
N GLU A 395 54.76 49.03 15.99
CA GLU A 395 54.73 48.79 17.43
C GLU A 395 56.06 49.22 18.07
N LEU A 396 55.97 50.17 19.01
CA LEU A 396 57.10 50.65 19.80
C LEU A 396 56.82 50.48 21.29
N TRP A 397 57.87 50.21 22.06
CA TRP A 397 57.84 50.15 23.51
C TRP A 397 58.50 51.40 24.08
N GLY A 398 57.80 52.10 24.98
CA GLY A 398 58.29 53.34 25.57
C GLY A 398 57.99 53.43 27.06
N TYR A 399 58.90 54.06 27.79
CA TYR A 399 58.81 54.41 29.20
C TYR A 399 58.29 55.86 29.32
N ALA A 400 57.62 56.20 30.42
CA ALA A 400 57.17 57.56 30.66
C ALA A 400 58.34 58.44 31.10
N ASP A 401 58.50 59.59 30.45
CA ASP A 401 59.48 60.62 30.77
C ASP A 401 58.70 61.82 31.34
N GLU A 402 58.74 62.00 32.66
CA GLU A 402 57.91 62.98 33.39
C GLU A 402 58.65 64.30 33.69
N ASP A 403 59.99 64.30 33.61
CA ASP A 403 60.86 65.44 33.87
C ASP A 403 61.73 65.88 32.68
N ASP A 404 61.51 65.27 31.50
CA ASP A 404 62.12 65.61 30.22
C ASP A 404 63.65 65.41 30.18
N ASP A 405 64.17 64.45 30.94
CA ASP A 405 65.61 64.13 30.98
C ASP A 405 66.06 63.07 29.95
N THR A 406 65.12 62.58 29.14
CA THR A 406 65.26 61.57 28.08
C THR A 406 65.40 60.12 28.55
N VAL A 407 65.24 59.85 29.85
CA VAL A 407 65.25 58.52 30.46
C VAL A 407 63.92 58.31 31.19
N GLY A 408 63.20 57.26 30.80
CA GLY A 408 61.86 57.04 31.33
C GLY A 408 61.85 56.07 32.49
N ALA A 409 60.82 56.20 33.32
CA ALA A 409 60.60 55.36 34.49
C ALA A 409 59.43 54.39 34.32
N GLY A 410 59.40 53.38 35.19
CA GLY A 410 58.31 52.41 35.28
C GLY A 410 58.36 51.30 34.23
N PRO A 411 57.26 50.54 34.05
CA PRO A 411 57.19 49.51 33.03
C PRO A 411 57.03 50.12 31.63
N ALA A 412 57.71 49.54 30.64
CA ALA A 412 57.49 49.92 29.25
C ALA A 412 56.03 49.65 28.83
N VAL A 413 55.40 50.63 28.20
CA VAL A 413 54.08 50.52 27.58
C VAL A 413 54.24 50.41 26.07
N ARG A 414 53.34 49.65 25.46
CA ARG A 414 53.32 49.38 24.01
C ARG A 414 52.42 50.38 23.30
N TYR A 415 52.92 50.98 22.22
CA TYR A 415 52.23 51.96 21.40
C TYR A 415 52.24 51.54 19.93
N CYS A 416 51.12 51.76 19.25
CA CYS A 416 51.05 51.70 17.80
C CYS A 416 51.26 53.10 17.22
N THR A 417 52.25 53.28 16.35
CA THR A 417 52.71 54.60 15.89
C THR A 417 53.20 54.58 14.45
N ALA A 418 53.44 55.78 13.89
CA ALA A 418 54.13 55.98 12.60
C ALA A 418 55.67 55.77 12.66
N GLY A 419 56.19 55.07 13.68
CA GLY A 419 57.62 54.82 13.86
C GLY A 419 58.34 55.77 14.82
N ALA A 420 57.60 56.61 15.55
CA ALA A 420 58.13 57.42 16.65
C ALA A 420 57.21 57.34 17.87
N LEU A 421 57.79 57.26 19.07
CA LEU A 421 57.04 57.30 20.31
C LEU A 421 56.36 58.66 20.52
N PRO A 422 55.26 58.74 21.28
CA PRO A 422 54.70 60.00 21.75
C PRO A 422 55.76 60.86 22.47
N ALA A 423 55.58 62.19 22.46
CA ALA A 423 56.60 63.12 22.96
C ALA A 423 56.97 62.93 24.44
N ASP A 424 56.07 62.38 25.25
CA ASP A 424 56.26 62.07 26.68
C ASP A 424 56.77 60.64 26.93
N ARG A 425 57.30 59.98 25.89
CA ARG A 425 57.77 58.60 25.95
C ARG A 425 59.15 58.44 25.34
N VAL A 426 59.99 57.65 26.01
CA VAL A 426 61.39 57.39 25.60
C VAL A 426 61.71 55.90 25.61
N VAL A 427 62.78 55.51 24.92
CA VAL A 427 63.16 54.08 24.76
C VAL A 427 64.01 53.55 25.91
N THR A 428 64.65 54.43 26.68
CA THR A 428 65.52 54.07 27.80
C THR A 428 64.70 54.05 29.08
N GLY A 429 64.82 53.00 29.89
CA GLY A 429 63.95 52.72 31.04
C GLY A 429 64.66 52.63 32.39
N THR A 430 65.76 53.36 32.58
CA THR A 430 66.61 53.23 33.78
C THR A 430 66.27 54.22 34.88
N ASP A 431 65.35 55.15 34.62
CA ASP A 431 65.07 56.25 35.52
C ASP A 431 64.47 55.74 36.84
N CYS A 432 65.11 56.17 37.92
CA CYS A 432 64.81 55.80 39.28
C CYS A 432 64.18 56.94 40.08
N ALA A 433 64.13 58.16 39.53
CA ALA A 433 63.49 59.33 40.11
C ALA A 433 62.68 60.06 39.01
N PRO A 434 61.44 59.61 38.73
CA PRO A 434 60.57 60.09 37.63
C PRO A 434 60.28 61.59 37.56
N THR A 435 60.72 62.38 38.54
CA THR A 435 60.38 63.80 38.66
C THR A 435 61.60 64.65 38.96
N ASP A 436 62.81 64.07 38.89
CA ASP A 436 64.08 64.73 39.14
C ASP A 436 65.06 64.50 37.98
N PRO A 437 65.20 65.47 37.05
CA PRO A 437 65.99 65.31 35.84
C PRO A 437 67.51 65.22 36.10
N ALA A 438 67.93 65.40 37.36
CA ALA A 438 69.30 65.19 37.79
C ALA A 438 69.61 63.73 38.18
N ALA A 439 68.60 62.84 38.25
CA ALA A 439 68.71 61.50 38.83
C ALA A 439 68.01 60.40 38.01
N TRP A 440 68.64 60.01 36.90
CA TRP A 440 68.07 59.07 35.90
C TRP A 440 68.66 57.66 35.92
N GLN A 441 69.59 57.35 36.82
CA GLN A 441 70.15 56.01 36.93
C GLN A 441 70.56 55.63 38.34
N LYS A 442 70.64 54.33 38.57
CA LYS A 442 71.13 53.75 39.82
C LYS A 442 72.62 53.49 39.75
N LEU A 443 73.42 54.28 40.47
CA LEU A 443 74.84 54.01 40.65
C LEU A 443 75.09 53.34 42.01
N SER A 444 75.98 52.35 42.01
CA SER A 444 76.41 51.67 43.22
C SER A 444 77.64 52.34 43.82
N TYR A 445 77.61 52.58 45.13
CA TYR A 445 78.76 53.03 45.90
C TYR A 445 79.26 51.90 46.80
N ALA A 446 80.54 51.96 47.17
CA ALA A 446 81.21 50.97 48.01
C ALA A 446 81.93 51.55 49.23
N GLY A 447 82.01 52.88 49.33
CA GLY A 447 82.46 53.59 50.52
C GLY A 447 81.89 55.01 50.64
N LEU A 448 82.01 55.59 51.82
CA LEU A 448 81.68 56.98 52.16
C LEU A 448 82.97 57.69 52.60
N ASP A 449 83.16 58.93 52.21
CA ASP A 449 84.31 59.80 52.49
C ASP A 449 83.77 61.13 53.05
N GLU A 450 83.23 61.10 54.28
CA GLU A 450 82.46 62.25 54.81
C GLU A 450 83.31 63.52 55.01
N ASP A 451 84.61 63.37 55.27
CA ASP A 451 85.54 64.47 55.51
C ASP A 451 86.39 64.88 54.28
N GLY A 452 86.39 64.06 53.23
CA GLY A 452 87.02 64.35 51.94
C GLY A 452 88.54 64.14 51.92
N ASP A 453 89.10 63.38 52.86
CA ASP A 453 90.54 63.10 52.92
C ASP A 453 91.00 61.99 51.96
N GLY A 454 90.05 61.25 51.38
CA GLY A 454 90.26 60.20 50.40
C GLY A 454 90.37 58.78 50.97
N PHE A 455 90.30 58.62 52.29
CA PHE A 455 90.00 57.35 52.95
C PHE A 455 88.48 57.22 53.12
N THR A 456 87.99 55.98 53.19
CA THR A 456 86.54 55.75 53.23
C THR A 456 86.15 54.77 54.32
N THR A 457 85.01 55.00 54.95
CA THR A 457 84.26 53.90 55.58
C THR A 457 83.75 52.89 54.55
N ARG A 458 83.86 51.59 54.85
CA ARG A 458 83.42 50.53 53.93
C ARG A 458 81.92 50.25 54.05
N VAL A 459 81.10 51.04 53.35
CA VAL A 459 79.64 50.88 53.26
C VAL A 459 79.20 50.82 51.79
N GLY A 460 78.36 49.84 51.45
CA GLY A 460 77.88 49.65 50.08
C GLY A 460 76.37 49.85 49.95
N GLY A 461 75.96 50.43 48.82
CA GLY A 461 74.55 50.67 48.51
C GLY A 461 74.35 51.15 47.07
N THR A 462 73.14 51.60 46.78
CA THR A 462 72.78 52.15 45.47
C THR A 462 72.04 53.45 45.68
N LEU A 463 72.42 54.49 44.94
CA LEU A 463 71.77 55.79 44.95
C LEU A 463 71.19 56.07 43.57
N CYS A 464 70.04 56.74 43.55
CA CYS A 464 69.49 57.29 42.32
C CYS A 464 70.16 58.64 42.05
N VAL A 465 70.95 58.71 40.98
CA VAL A 465 71.82 59.85 40.65
C VAL A 465 71.95 60.01 39.14
N GLY A 466 72.55 61.10 38.71
CA GLY A 466 72.91 61.34 37.31
C GLY A 466 74.16 60.55 36.89
N ALA A 467 75.09 61.22 36.20
CA ALA A 467 76.27 60.56 35.63
C ALA A 467 77.28 60.04 36.66
N GLU A 468 77.39 60.71 37.82
CA GLU A 468 78.41 60.47 38.83
C GLU A 468 77.80 60.34 40.23
N LEU A 469 78.49 59.62 41.12
CA LEU A 469 78.13 59.58 42.54
C LEU A 469 78.44 60.94 43.17
N PRO A 470 77.49 61.58 43.87
CA PRO A 470 77.76 62.82 44.58
C PRO A 470 78.62 62.55 45.82
N GLU A 471 79.37 63.57 46.25
CA GLU A 471 79.99 63.58 47.58
C GLU A 471 78.96 63.30 48.69
N PRO A 472 79.27 62.50 49.72
CA PRO A 472 80.56 61.85 50.01
C PRO A 472 80.68 60.40 49.47
N TYR A 473 79.84 59.98 48.52
CA TYR A 473 79.80 58.58 48.06
C TYR A 473 80.93 58.26 47.07
N ARG A 474 81.56 57.10 47.23
CA ARG A 474 82.66 56.62 46.37
C ARG A 474 82.31 55.28 45.73
N ALA A 475 82.64 55.13 44.44
CA ALA A 475 82.41 53.88 43.70
C ALA A 475 83.25 52.70 44.23
N SER A 476 84.38 53.01 44.88
CA SER A 476 85.29 52.04 45.50
C SER A 476 85.67 52.51 46.90
N ALA A 477 85.74 51.59 47.85
CA ALA A 477 86.29 51.87 49.18
C ALA A 477 87.83 52.03 49.12
N ALA A 478 88.36 53.08 49.72
CA ALA A 478 89.78 53.32 49.93
C ALA A 478 90.10 53.16 51.43
N GLY A 479 90.51 51.95 51.83
CA GLY A 479 90.77 51.63 53.24
C GLY A 479 89.50 51.36 54.06
N ASN A 480 89.62 51.51 55.38
CA ASN A 480 88.50 51.51 56.32
C ASN A 480 88.78 52.60 57.34
N ASP A 481 88.31 53.80 57.01
CA ASP A 481 88.49 54.97 57.86
C ASP A 481 88.01 54.69 59.28
N CYS A 482 88.83 55.07 60.24
CA CYS A 482 88.56 54.87 61.65
C CYS A 482 87.73 55.99 62.28
N ASP A 483 87.74 57.19 61.69
CA ASP A 483 86.94 58.36 62.07
C ASP A 483 86.72 59.27 60.84
N ASP A 484 85.83 58.83 59.95
CA ASP A 484 85.48 59.44 58.64
C ASP A 484 84.95 60.89 58.73
N ALA A 485 84.84 61.45 59.94
CA ALA A 485 84.42 62.83 60.19
C ALA A 485 85.60 63.77 60.50
N ASP A 486 86.83 63.26 60.63
CA ASP A 486 88.04 64.02 60.93
C ASP A 486 89.21 63.65 60.00
N THR A 487 89.51 64.55 59.04
CA THR A 487 90.58 64.41 58.04
C THR A 487 91.99 64.13 58.60
N ALA A 488 92.19 64.28 59.91
CA ALA A 488 93.44 63.98 60.58
C ALA A 488 93.54 62.52 61.08
N LEU A 489 92.50 61.70 60.96
CA LEU A 489 92.37 60.40 61.65
C LEU A 489 91.77 59.29 60.74
N TRP A 490 92.61 58.68 59.90
CA TRP A 490 92.13 57.74 58.87
C TRP A 490 92.60 56.28 59.01
N ARG A 491 93.57 55.98 59.89
CA ARG A 491 94.10 54.61 60.07
C ARG A 491 93.94 54.06 61.49
N TRP A 492 93.37 52.85 61.57
CA TRP A 492 93.49 52.00 62.75
C TRP A 492 94.95 51.56 62.92
N THR A 493 95.60 52.05 63.97
CA THR A 493 97.00 51.76 64.26
C THR A 493 97.13 51.06 65.60
N VAL A 494 97.91 49.99 65.64
CA VAL A 494 98.30 49.32 66.88
C VAL A 494 99.50 50.06 67.48
N LEU A 495 99.38 50.50 68.73
CA LEU A 495 100.41 51.21 69.47
C LEU A 495 100.78 50.46 70.75
N TYR A 496 102.04 50.61 71.17
CA TYR A 496 102.56 50.12 72.44
C TYR A 496 103.03 51.32 73.28
N PRO A 497 102.62 51.48 74.54
CA PRO A 497 103.17 52.51 75.43
C PRO A 497 104.70 52.44 75.53
N ASP A 498 105.36 53.57 75.28
CA ASP A 498 106.82 53.75 75.30
C ASP A 498 107.16 54.75 76.43
N ALA A 499 107.59 54.22 77.57
CA ALA A 499 107.71 54.98 78.81
C ALA A 499 109.04 55.75 78.94
N ASP A 500 110.10 55.27 78.28
CA ASP A 500 111.44 55.86 78.34
C ASP A 500 111.87 56.53 77.03
N GLY A 501 111.07 56.40 75.96
CA GLY A 501 111.17 57.17 74.72
C GLY A 501 112.25 56.66 73.77
N ASP A 502 112.62 55.38 73.88
CA ASP A 502 113.68 54.78 73.07
C ASP A 502 113.19 54.28 71.69
N GLY A 503 111.87 54.28 71.49
CA GLY A 503 111.21 53.84 70.26
C GLY A 503 110.69 52.39 70.27
N ILE A 504 110.72 51.67 71.40
CA ILE A 504 110.14 50.31 71.55
C ILE A 504 109.18 50.31 72.75
N GLY A 505 107.92 49.95 72.53
CA GLY A 505 106.92 49.96 73.59
C GLY A 505 106.71 48.61 74.29
N THR A 506 105.95 48.63 75.39
CA THR A 506 105.57 47.43 76.16
C THR A 506 104.07 47.11 76.10
N PRO A 507 103.65 45.85 76.28
CA PRO A 507 102.24 45.49 76.41
C PRO A 507 101.56 46.10 77.66
N PRO A 508 100.23 46.28 77.66
CA PRO A 508 99.29 45.89 76.61
C PRO A 508 99.28 46.87 75.43
N ARG A 509 99.09 46.33 74.22
CA ARG A 509 98.87 47.13 73.01
C ARG A 509 97.51 47.83 73.04
N GLU A 510 97.47 49.03 72.46
CA GLU A 510 96.24 49.80 72.23
C GLU A 510 95.98 49.91 70.73
N ILE A 511 94.71 49.85 70.31
CA ILE A 511 94.32 50.18 68.93
C ILE A 511 93.69 51.56 68.98
N ARG A 512 94.28 52.50 68.25
CA ARG A 512 93.79 53.87 68.15
C ARG A 512 93.58 54.26 66.70
N CYS A 513 92.59 55.11 66.48
CA CYS A 513 92.44 55.82 65.23
C CYS A 513 93.46 56.96 65.20
N LEU A 514 94.31 57.00 64.18
CA LEU A 514 95.39 57.97 64.04
C LEU A 514 95.49 58.40 62.57
N GLY A 515 96.02 59.59 62.34
CA GLY A 515 96.59 59.96 61.04
C GLY A 515 98.07 59.63 60.98
N GLU A 516 98.84 60.51 60.34
CA GLU A 516 100.25 60.25 60.03
C GLU A 516 101.16 60.22 61.27
N THR A 517 100.87 61.03 62.29
CA THR A 517 101.72 61.16 63.48
C THR A 517 101.39 60.16 64.59
N ILE A 518 102.41 59.56 65.20
CA ILE A 518 102.26 58.73 66.39
C ILE A 518 102.23 59.65 67.64
N PRO A 519 101.25 59.51 68.55
CA PRO A 519 101.22 60.27 69.80
C PRO A 519 102.49 60.06 70.63
N ALA A 520 102.97 61.11 71.29
CA ALA A 520 104.13 61.01 72.18
C ALA A 520 103.89 59.99 73.31
N GLY A 521 104.91 59.21 73.65
CA GLY A 521 104.83 58.12 74.65
C GLY A 521 104.29 56.80 74.10
N TYR A 522 104.25 56.64 72.77
CA TYR A 522 103.84 55.41 72.10
C TYR A 522 104.79 55.05 70.95
N SER A 523 104.96 53.75 70.70
CA SER A 523 105.71 53.19 69.57
C SER A 523 104.86 52.22 68.73
N LEU A 524 105.22 52.05 67.46
CA LEU A 524 104.72 50.99 66.57
C LEU A 524 105.40 49.64 66.82
N GLN A 525 106.60 49.66 67.41
CA GLN A 525 107.33 48.48 67.80
C GLN A 525 106.97 48.11 69.23
N GLY A 526 106.74 46.82 69.47
CA GLY A 526 106.50 46.28 70.81
C GLY A 526 107.65 45.41 71.29
N TRP A 527 107.52 44.90 72.53
CA TRP A 527 108.45 43.98 73.20
C TRP A 527 109.73 44.61 73.75
N ASP A 528 109.59 45.70 74.48
CA ASP A 528 110.66 46.17 75.35
C ASP A 528 110.74 45.34 76.66
N GLU A 529 111.87 44.66 76.87
CA GLU A 529 112.13 43.85 78.06
C GLU A 529 112.58 44.70 79.28
N GLN A 530 112.94 45.98 79.07
CA GLN A 530 113.41 46.91 80.10
C GLN A 530 112.74 48.31 79.98
N PRO A 531 111.42 48.42 80.31
CA PRO A 531 110.56 49.62 80.15
C PRO A 531 110.93 50.93 80.87
N ALA A 532 112.14 51.06 81.39
CA ALA A 532 112.61 52.23 82.10
C ALA A 532 114.10 52.57 81.83
N ASP A 533 114.75 51.90 80.87
CA ASP A 533 116.16 52.09 80.54
C ASP A 533 116.37 52.38 79.03
N PRO A 534 116.53 53.67 78.64
CA PRO A 534 116.70 54.06 77.24
C PRO A 534 117.99 53.53 76.58
N GLY A 535 118.91 52.94 77.35
CA GLY A 535 120.18 52.41 76.87
C GLY A 535 120.16 50.94 76.46
N ALA A 536 119.08 50.21 76.74
CA ALA A 536 119.02 48.76 76.61
C ALA A 536 118.26 48.31 75.33
N GLN A 537 118.77 48.69 74.16
CA GLN A 537 118.19 48.22 72.89
C GLN A 537 118.49 46.73 72.69
N ALA A 538 117.49 45.86 72.93
CA ALA A 538 117.59 44.46 72.55
C ALA A 538 117.73 44.36 71.02
N ALA A 539 118.77 43.65 70.59
CA ALA A 539 119.09 43.45 69.18
C ALA A 539 117.89 42.80 68.44
N ALA A 540 117.50 43.44 67.35
CA ALA A 540 116.55 42.89 66.39
C ALA A 540 117.04 41.52 65.87
N ASP A 541 116.37 40.45 66.28
CA ASP A 541 116.28 39.22 65.49
C ASP A 541 114.95 39.27 64.73
N GLY A 542 115.06 39.44 63.42
CA GLY A 542 113.93 39.74 62.55
C GLY A 542 113.10 38.54 62.11
N LEU A 543 112.00 38.93 61.42
CA LEU A 543 111.20 38.19 60.42
C LEU A 543 110.21 37.18 61.03
N ASP A 544 108.89 37.22 60.79
CA ASP A 544 108.10 37.77 59.68
C ASP A 544 106.69 38.15 60.17
N GLU A 545 106.27 39.41 59.99
CA GLU A 545 104.84 39.70 59.82
C GLU A 545 104.53 39.62 58.33
N ALA A 546 103.98 38.46 57.93
CA ALA A 546 103.27 38.33 56.67
C ALA A 546 101.97 39.14 56.77
N THR A 547 102.01 40.34 56.20
CA THR A 547 100.84 41.11 55.80
C THR A 547 100.14 40.41 54.63
N SER A 548 98.87 40.05 54.81
CA SER A 548 97.80 40.05 53.77
C SER A 548 96.50 39.49 54.35
N PRO A 549 95.32 39.88 53.82
CA PRO A 549 95.02 40.97 52.88
C PRO A 549 94.27 42.15 53.50
#